data_AF-A0A1Q8QBX8-F1
#
_entry.id   AF-A0A1Q8QBX8-F1
#
_cell.length_a   1.000
_cell.length_b   1.000
_cell.length_c   1.000
_cell.angle_alpha   90.00
_cell.angle_beta   90.00
_cell.angle_gamma   90.00
#
_symmetry.space_group_name_H-M   'P 1'
#
loop_
_entity.id
_entity.type
_entity.pdbx_description
1 polymer ?
#
loop_
_entity_poly.entity_id
_entity_poly.type
_entity_poly.pdbx_seq_one_letter_code
_entity_poly.pdbx_strand_id
1 'polypeptide(L)'
;MALKPWTLPSVAANTVTDLVVPTATLEVVIFGLIVCNTSTVDSADVTVTLTTSSGVVRATPFKASLGPGESVHMDTKICIAASTTPDKLRVLSTLVAVSFLASGDEG
;
A
#
# COMPACT_ATOMS: atom_id res chain seq x y z
N MET A 1 6.49 13.21 16.90
CA MET A 1 6.02 11.97 16.26
C MET A 1 6.75 11.88 14.93
N ALA A 2 7.52 10.82 14.71
CA ALA A 2 8.44 10.72 13.58
C ALA A 2 7.77 9.90 12.48
N LEU A 3 7.75 10.43 11.25
CA LEU A 3 7.14 9.72 10.14
C LEU A 3 7.81 8.35 9.93
N LYS A 4 7.01 7.29 9.98
CA LYS A 4 7.40 5.92 9.70
C LYS A 4 7.23 5.61 8.21
N PRO A 5 8.27 5.13 7.52
CA PRO A 5 8.14 4.64 6.15
C PRO A 5 7.79 3.14 6.13
N TRP A 6 6.93 2.74 5.18
CA TRP A 6 6.70 1.35 4.80
C TRP A 6 7.01 1.18 3.32
N THR A 7 7.96 0.32 3.00
CA THR A 7 8.47 0.13 1.64
C THR A 7 8.28 -1.30 1.16
N LEU A 8 7.87 -1.42 -0.10
CA LEU A 8 7.98 -2.66 -0.88
C LEU A 8 8.74 -2.32 -2.17
N PRO A 9 10.03 -2.68 -2.29
CA PRO A 9 10.81 -2.36 -3.49
C PRO A 9 10.34 -3.15 -4.73
N SER A 10 9.66 -4.28 -4.52
CA SER A 10 8.98 -5.08 -5.54
C SER A 10 7.89 -5.94 -4.90
N VAL A 11 7.02 -6.54 -5.70
CA VAL A 11 5.98 -7.48 -5.26
C VAL A 11 5.94 -8.70 -6.18
N ALA A 12 5.33 -9.81 -5.76
CA ALA A 12 5.04 -10.90 -6.68
C ALA A 12 3.84 -10.51 -7.57
N ALA A 13 3.94 -10.76 -8.88
CA ALA A 13 2.85 -10.48 -9.81
C ALA A 13 1.58 -11.24 -9.41
N ASN A 14 0.44 -10.57 -9.52
CA ASN A 14 -0.89 -11.08 -9.21
C ASN A 14 -1.03 -11.68 -7.79
N THR A 15 -0.18 -11.24 -6.85
CA THR A 15 -0.19 -11.70 -5.47
C THR A 15 -0.44 -10.53 -4.54
N VAL A 16 -1.45 -10.65 -3.69
CA VAL A 16 -1.75 -9.65 -2.66
C VAL A 16 -0.65 -9.66 -1.61
N THR A 17 -0.05 -8.50 -1.34
CA THR A 17 1.06 -8.33 -0.42
C THR A 17 0.70 -7.31 0.67
N ASP A 18 1.05 -7.60 1.93
CA ASP A 18 0.90 -6.66 3.04
C ASP A 18 1.93 -5.52 2.88
N LEU A 19 1.46 -4.26 2.80
CA LEU A 19 2.31 -3.07 2.79
C LEU A 19 2.41 -2.45 4.19
N VAL A 20 1.28 -2.29 4.88
CA VAL A 20 1.22 -1.81 6.26
C VAL A 20 0.49 -2.83 7.11
N VAL A 21 1.17 -3.32 8.14
CA VAL A 21 0.63 -4.26 9.14
C VAL A 21 0.77 -3.62 10.52
N PRO A 22 -0.29 -2.96 11.02
CA PRO A 22 -0.29 -2.37 12.35
C PRO A 22 -0.12 -3.41 13.46
N THR A 23 0.43 -2.98 14.59
CA THR A 23 0.37 -3.75 15.84
C THR A 23 -1.01 -3.58 16.48
N ALA A 24 -1.36 -4.47 17.41
CA ALA A 24 -2.70 -4.48 17.99
C ALA A 24 -3.03 -3.25 18.87
N THR A 25 -2.01 -2.54 19.32
CA THR A 25 -2.14 -1.51 20.37
C THR A 25 -2.01 -0.09 19.85
N LEU A 26 -1.59 0.11 18.59
CA LEU A 26 -1.31 1.43 18.03
C LEU A 26 -2.31 1.76 16.93
N GLU A 27 -2.72 3.02 16.90
CA GLU A 27 -3.40 3.60 15.75
C GLU A 27 -2.37 3.95 14.69
N VAL A 28 -2.67 3.63 13.43
CA VAL A 28 -1.78 3.94 12.30
C VAL A 28 -2.45 4.93 11.39
N VAL A 29 -1.76 6.02 11.08
CA VAL A 29 -2.24 7.03 10.13
C VAL A 29 -1.27 7.15 8.98
N ILE A 30 -1.73 6.90 7.75
CA ILE A 30 -0.93 7.02 6.53
C ILE A 30 -1.28 8.34 5.84
N PHE A 31 -0.26 9.13 5.53
CA PHE A 31 -0.39 10.47 4.94
C PHE A 31 0.06 10.54 3.48
N GLY A 32 0.88 9.60 3.02
CA GLY A 32 1.40 9.59 1.66
C GLY A 32 1.56 8.18 1.12
N LEU A 33 1.39 8.03 -0.19
CA LEU A 33 1.67 6.82 -0.94
C LEU A 33 2.34 7.19 -2.28
N ILE A 34 3.42 6.48 -2.61
CA ILE A 34 4.10 6.54 -3.90
C ILE A 34 4.07 5.13 -4.49
N VAL A 35 3.67 5.03 -5.75
CA VAL A 35 3.65 3.79 -6.53
C VAL A 35 4.46 4.03 -7.80
N CYS A 36 5.39 3.15 -8.12
CA CYS A 36 6.24 3.30 -9.29
C CYS A 36 6.33 1.98 -10.07
N ASN A 37 5.98 2.02 -11.35
CA ASN A 37 6.25 0.94 -12.29
C ASN A 37 7.70 1.08 -12.76
N THR A 38 8.57 0.19 -12.27
CA THR A 38 9.99 0.18 -12.61
C THR A 38 10.29 -0.62 -13.88
N SER A 39 9.26 -1.22 -14.51
CA SER A 39 9.39 -1.81 -15.84
C SER A 39 9.65 -0.72 -16.88
N THR A 40 10.50 -1.02 -17.86
CA THR A 40 10.78 -0.14 -19.01
C THR A 40 9.96 -0.52 -20.25
N VAL A 41 9.18 -1.60 -20.18
CA VAL A 41 8.49 -2.19 -21.33
C VAL A 41 7.00 -2.44 -21.09
N ASP A 42 6.62 -2.88 -19.89
CA ASP A 42 5.27 -3.36 -19.61
C ASP A 42 4.50 -2.37 -18.71
N SER A 43 3.20 -2.25 -18.95
CA SER A 43 2.29 -1.51 -18.06
C SER A 43 1.81 -2.39 -16.92
N ALA A 44 1.61 -1.82 -15.74
CA ALA A 44 1.11 -2.52 -14.56
C ALA A 44 -0.26 -2.00 -14.14
N ASP A 45 -1.22 -2.90 -13.93
CA ASP A 45 -2.43 -2.56 -13.19
C ASP A 45 -2.16 -2.76 -11.70
N VAL A 46 -2.39 -1.71 -10.93
CA VAL A 46 -2.03 -1.65 -9.52
C VAL A 46 -3.25 -1.29 -8.69
N THR A 47 -3.42 -1.98 -7.56
CA THR A 47 -4.46 -1.70 -6.58
C THR A 47 -3.87 -1.67 -5.19
N VAL A 48 -4.24 -0.66 -4.39
CA VAL A 48 -4.00 -0.64 -2.95
C VAL A 48 -5.36 -0.70 -2.25
N THR A 49 -5.49 -1.61 -1.31
CA THR A 49 -6.72 -1.87 -0.55
C THR A 49 -6.48 -1.83 0.94
N LEU A 50 -7.41 -1.24 1.67
CA LEU A 50 -7.55 -1.47 3.11
C LEU A 50 -8.42 -2.71 3.31
N THR A 51 -7.94 -3.68 4.07
CA THR A 51 -8.62 -4.95 4.30
C THR A 51 -8.70 -5.28 5.79
N THR A 52 -9.70 -6.08 6.17
CA THR A 52 -9.70 -6.73 7.48
C THR A 52 -8.53 -7.69 7.61
N SER A 53 -8.21 -8.08 8.85
CA SER A 53 -7.27 -9.17 9.14
C SER A 53 -7.59 -10.46 8.37
N SER A 54 -8.88 -10.75 8.15
CA SER A 54 -9.39 -11.89 7.37
C SER A 54 -9.41 -11.67 5.85
N GLY A 55 -9.01 -10.51 5.34
CA GLY A 55 -8.92 -10.23 3.90
C GLY A 55 -10.17 -9.70 3.22
N VAL A 56 -11.17 -9.26 3.99
CA VAL A 56 -12.33 -8.56 3.42
C VAL A 56 -11.93 -7.12 3.09
N VAL A 57 -12.16 -6.69 1.85
CA VAL A 57 -11.88 -5.32 1.40
C VAL A 57 -12.84 -4.35 2.09
N ARG A 58 -12.29 -3.34 2.77
CA ARG A 58 -13.04 -2.21 3.35
C ARG A 58 -13.03 -0.99 2.46
N ALA A 59 -11.88 -0.71 1.84
CA ALA A 59 -11.71 0.43 0.94
C ALA A 59 -10.64 0.13 -0.10
N THR A 60 -10.69 0.87 -1.21
CA THR A 60 -9.65 0.85 -2.26
C THR A 60 -9.08 2.25 -2.42
N PRO A 61 -8.10 2.65 -1.59
CA PRO A 61 -7.52 3.99 -1.65
C PRO A 61 -6.88 4.34 -2.99
N PHE A 62 -6.39 3.34 -3.73
CA PHE A 62 -5.74 3.55 -5.02
C PHE A 62 -6.05 2.41 -5.98
N LYS A 63 -6.36 2.76 -7.22
CA LYS A 63 -6.44 1.83 -8.35
C LYS A 63 -6.08 2.59 -9.62
N ALA A 64 -5.05 2.14 -10.33
CA ALA A 64 -4.62 2.77 -11.57
C ALA A 64 -3.91 1.75 -12.48
N SER A 65 -3.75 2.13 -13.74
CA SER A 65 -2.80 1.51 -14.64
C SER A 65 -1.60 2.45 -14.75
N LEU A 66 -0.39 1.93 -14.62
CA LEU A 66 0.86 2.67 -14.74
C LEU A 66 1.62 2.16 -15.96
N GLY A 67 1.88 3.05 -16.92
CA GLY A 67 2.76 2.79 -18.04
C GLY A 67 4.20 2.53 -17.60
N PRO A 68 5.08 2.11 -18.52
CA PRO A 68 6.48 1.84 -18.20
C PRO A 68 7.19 3.10 -17.68
N GLY A 69 7.87 2.98 -16.54
CA GLY A 69 8.58 4.08 -15.89
C GLY A 69 7.69 5.13 -15.21
N GLU A 70 6.36 4.97 -15.23
CA GLU A 70 5.45 5.92 -14.59
C GLU A 70 5.44 5.77 -13.07
N SER A 71 5.28 6.91 -12.39
CA SER A 71 5.04 6.96 -10.95
C SER A 71 3.82 7.81 -10.63
N VAL A 72 3.11 7.41 -9.58
CA VAL A 72 2.04 8.20 -8.97
C VAL A 72 2.41 8.51 -7.53
N HIS A 73 2.23 9.78 -7.17
CA HIS A 73 2.42 10.30 -5.84
C HIS A 73 1.07 10.80 -5.36
N MET A 74 0.62 10.32 -4.21
CA MET A 74 -0.66 10.69 -3.64
C MET A 74 -0.53 11.03 -2.16
N ASP A 75 -1.05 12.19 -1.79
CA ASP A 75 -1.34 12.50 -0.40
C ASP A 75 -2.64 11.79 -0.03
N THR A 76 -2.62 11.02 1.05
CA THR A 76 -3.75 10.22 1.50
C THR A 76 -4.01 10.44 2.98
N LYS A 77 -5.16 9.98 3.47
CA LYS A 77 -5.50 9.99 4.89
C LYS A 77 -6.21 8.68 5.21
N ILE A 78 -5.42 7.65 5.47
CA ILE A 78 -5.93 6.34 5.87
C ILE A 78 -5.63 6.18 7.35
N CYS A 79 -6.68 6.07 8.17
CA CYS A 79 -6.56 5.78 9.60
C CYS A 79 -6.94 4.32 9.86
N ILE A 80 -6.09 3.59 10.55
CA ILE A 80 -6.32 2.24 11.03
C ILE A 80 -6.35 2.26 12.55
N ALA A 81 -7.53 2.06 13.12
CA ALA A 81 -7.70 2.07 14.57
C ALA A 81 -6.96 0.91 15.25
N ALA A 82 -6.48 1.15 16.47
CA ALA A 82 -5.96 0.09 17.33
C ALA A 82 -7.03 -0.98 17.57
N SER A 83 -6.65 -2.25 17.43
CA SER A 83 -7.55 -3.40 17.52
C SER A 83 -6.75 -4.67 17.74
N THR A 84 -7.30 -5.67 18.44
CA THR A 84 -6.67 -6.99 18.57
C THR A 84 -6.51 -7.72 17.24
N THR A 85 -7.26 -7.32 16.22
CA THR A 85 -7.14 -7.78 14.83
C THR A 85 -7.16 -6.56 13.90
N PRO A 86 -6.06 -5.82 13.79
CA PRO A 86 -6.06 -4.57 13.04
C PRO A 86 -6.27 -4.83 11.54
N ASP A 87 -6.89 -3.86 10.87
CA ASP A 87 -6.95 -3.84 9.42
C ASP A 87 -5.54 -3.67 8.84
N LYS A 88 -5.36 -4.04 7.57
CA LYS A 88 -4.08 -4.01 6.86
C LYS A 88 -4.20 -3.24 5.57
N LEU A 89 -3.18 -2.45 5.25
CA LEU A 89 -3.02 -1.89 3.91
C LEU A 89 -2.27 -2.92 3.05
N ARG A 90 -2.88 -3.31 1.95
CA ARG A 90 -2.38 -4.34 1.05
C ARG A 90 -2.29 -3.81 -0.37
N VAL A 91 -1.36 -4.36 -1.13
CA VAL A 91 -1.11 -3.99 -2.52
C VAL A 91 -1.21 -5.22 -3.42
N LEU A 92 -1.61 -4.99 -4.67
CA LEU A 92 -1.64 -5.96 -5.74
C LEU A 92 -1.14 -5.27 -7.00
N SER A 93 -0.30 -5.96 -7.76
CA SER A 93 0.17 -5.51 -9.06
C SER A 93 0.15 -6.67 -10.04
N THR A 94 -0.16 -6.40 -11.31
CA THR A 94 -0.02 -7.41 -12.39
C THR A 94 1.43 -7.69 -12.76
N LEU A 95 2.37 -6.80 -12.39
CA LEU A 95 3.81 -6.94 -12.65
C LEU A 95 4.63 -7.01 -11.36
N VAL A 96 5.77 -7.71 -11.44
CA VAL A 96 6.75 -7.81 -10.36
C VAL A 96 7.50 -6.48 -10.16
N ALA A 97 7.73 -5.76 -11.26
CA ALA A 97 8.46 -4.51 -11.33
C ALA A 97 7.60 -3.32 -10.90
N VAL A 98 6.91 -3.42 -9.76
CA VAL A 98 6.20 -2.30 -9.13
C VAL A 98 6.67 -2.14 -7.70
N SER A 99 7.07 -0.93 -7.35
CA SER A 99 7.48 -0.55 -6.01
C SER A 99 6.43 0.34 -5.34
N PHE A 100 6.37 0.27 -4.01
CA PHE A 100 5.45 1.02 -3.17
C PHE A 100 6.20 1.64 -2.00
N LEU A 101 5.86 2.89 -1.68
CA LEU A 101 6.26 3.56 -0.44
C LEU A 101 5.02 4.20 0.16
N ALA A 102 4.64 3.79 1.37
CA ALA A 102 3.72 4.54 2.21
C ALA A 102 4.49 5.26 3.32
N SER A 103 3.99 6.41 3.78
CA SER A 103 4.54 7.13 4.91
C SER A 103 3.43 7.61 5.84
N GLY A 104 3.70 7.60 7.14
CA GLY A 104 2.67 7.81 8.15
C GLY A 104 3.22 7.83 9.56
N ASP A 105 2.36 7.58 10.53
CA ASP A 105 2.70 7.55 11.94
C ASP A 105 1.99 6.42 12.68
N GLU A 106 2.53 6.04 13.84
CA GLU A 106 1.95 5.08 14.77
C GLU A 106 1.84 5.73 16.16
N GLY A 107 0.62 5.82 16.70
CA GLY A 107 0.31 6.51 17.95
C GLY A 107 -0.43 5.64 18.96
#